data_AF-A0A934ZFH1-F1
#
_entry.id   AF-A0A934ZFH1-F1
#
_cell.length_a   1.000
_cell.length_b   1.000
_cell.length_c   1.000
_cell.angle_alpha   90.00
_cell.angle_beta   90.00
_cell.angle_gamma   90.00
#
_symmetry.space_group_name_H-M   'P 1'
#
loop_
_entity.id
_entity.type
_entity.pdbx_description
1 polymer ?
#
loop_
_entity_poly.entity_id
_entity_poly.type
_entity_poly.pdbx_seq_one_letter_code
_entity_poly.pdbx_strand_id
1 'polypeptide(L)'
;MASVVAVWFGRYTMQRREEAVRAWREGGGGKRTLNDLYDEIRRRWKAVTTKPFPWRRDSERMMFGKWRKGMGQQFAADEPMRKVLVEVLGVEDASLFPPEVKGDGVHPMRGFEALGAIDPRVEKPCQAATLVRVSGPGRDRYRRSPDRPVESLLSTKLRRGRHWVVAPIGAGRTLTALSCEGHAAAPSAVAEFFKDLGGPQLQQGVPRQVLSLATLDGLRATAPLRPEVPLVVKVERPGEKDVATAEILARTDDVLVLATFAPPRERDETDDSYTSRWEEWTVWKWRPDHAWRREFVAWIAERIAQRLPHSELVAADVVAWLDRSDPKLERYGTPADLLPILELAHQHGAPNLPEHLDLDFVRRHLARAQDRAAFDARGHWLRTQGASTMIELMRAAWRDPRVQWPARLTETEAAALIPPSTLPSIDDRHIEVKRLVTSLTRARTEKKQADTHRQIDQLLDAVDRPGEAVSVLVDAALLHPVGGGRFSLGAHWVQEAAISRCSDIDSRWGHHSCRLECSIS
;
A
#
# COMPACT_ATOMS: atom_id res chain seq x y z
N MET A 1 2.34 6.09 11.69
CA MET A 1 2.75 4.83 11.00
C MET A 1 2.91 3.63 11.93
N ALA A 2 3.32 3.79 13.20
CA ALA A 2 3.52 2.69 14.16
C ALA A 2 2.25 1.85 14.51
N SER A 3 1.06 2.44 14.48
CA SER A 3 -0.20 1.77 14.88
C SER A 3 -0.68 0.68 13.90
N VAL A 4 -0.33 0.77 12.62
CA VAL A 4 -0.92 -0.08 11.57
C VAL A 4 -0.14 -1.38 11.35
N VAL A 5 1.18 -1.36 11.60
CA VAL A 5 1.99 -2.58 11.68
C VAL A 5 1.48 -3.44 12.85
N ALA A 6 1.14 -2.82 13.98
CA ALA A 6 0.67 -3.51 15.18
C ALA A 6 -0.67 -4.28 15.00
N VAL A 7 -1.61 -3.77 14.20
CA VAL A 7 -2.93 -4.41 14.01
C VAL A 7 -2.88 -5.69 13.16
N TRP A 8 -2.03 -5.73 12.12
CA TRP A 8 -1.90 -6.88 11.21
C TRP A 8 -0.88 -7.93 11.68
N PHE A 9 0.25 -7.50 12.28
CA PHE A 9 1.06 -8.40 13.12
C PHE A 9 0.18 -9.01 14.19
N GLY A 10 -0.76 -8.23 14.75
CA GLY A 10 -1.85 -8.69 15.58
C GLY A 10 -2.54 -9.92 15.00
N ARG A 11 -3.24 -9.81 13.86
CA ARG A 11 -4.03 -10.91 13.24
C ARG A 11 -3.23 -12.18 12.94
N TYR A 12 -2.06 -12.09 12.30
CA TYR A 12 -1.21 -13.25 12.01
C TYR A 12 -0.70 -13.92 13.30
N THR A 13 -0.30 -13.11 14.27
CA THR A 13 0.11 -13.60 15.60
C THR A 13 -1.09 -14.21 16.36
N MET A 14 -2.31 -13.69 16.17
CA MET A 14 -3.53 -14.31 16.74
C MET A 14 -3.72 -15.72 16.17
N GLN A 15 -3.61 -15.88 14.85
CA GLN A 15 -3.79 -17.17 14.18
C GLN A 15 -2.75 -18.19 14.66
N ARG A 16 -1.46 -17.83 14.73
CA ARG A 16 -0.41 -18.72 15.26
C ARG A 16 -0.60 -19.09 16.72
N ARG A 17 -1.05 -18.14 17.57
CA ARG A 17 -1.39 -18.44 18.97
C ARG A 17 -2.57 -19.41 19.08
N GLU A 18 -3.55 -19.28 18.19
CA GLU A 18 -4.69 -20.21 18.14
C GLU A 18 -4.29 -21.61 17.66
N GLU A 19 -3.44 -21.69 16.65
CA GLU A 19 -2.88 -22.94 16.14
C GLU A 19 -2.02 -23.64 17.21
N ALA A 20 -1.16 -22.91 17.92
CA ALA A 20 -0.35 -23.44 19.01
C ALA A 20 -1.21 -23.99 20.16
N VAL A 21 -2.25 -23.27 20.56
CA VAL A 21 -3.20 -23.73 21.59
C VAL A 21 -4.00 -24.95 21.11
N ARG A 22 -4.35 -25.02 19.82
CA ARG A 22 -5.04 -26.15 19.23
C ARG A 22 -4.15 -27.39 19.22
N ALA A 23 -2.93 -27.28 18.69
CA ALA A 23 -1.94 -28.34 18.65
C ALA A 23 -1.63 -28.89 20.05
N TRP A 24 -1.50 -28.02 21.05
CA TRP A 24 -1.30 -28.42 22.43
C TRP A 24 -2.45 -29.25 23.01
N ARG A 25 -3.70 -28.91 22.64
CA ARG A 25 -4.89 -29.67 23.07
C ARG A 25 -4.95 -31.05 22.43
N GLU A 26 -4.52 -31.15 21.18
CA GLU A 26 -4.59 -32.36 20.36
C GLU A 26 -3.43 -33.34 20.66
N GLY A 27 -2.23 -32.84 20.98
CA GLY A 27 -1.03 -33.66 21.23
C GLY A 27 -0.96 -34.38 22.57
N GLY A 28 -2.08 -34.49 23.29
CA GLY A 28 -2.12 -34.77 24.71
C GLY A 28 -2.79 -36.06 25.16
N GLY A 29 -2.90 -37.11 24.33
CA GLY A 29 -3.43 -38.43 24.73
C GLY A 29 -4.86 -38.46 25.34
N GLY A 30 -5.57 -37.33 25.34
CA GLY A 30 -6.86 -37.11 26.00
C GLY A 30 -7.37 -35.68 25.76
N LYS A 31 -8.62 -35.39 26.14
CA LYS A 31 -9.28 -34.08 25.93
C LYS A 31 -8.72 -33.01 26.88
N ARG A 32 -7.54 -32.45 26.57
CA ARG A 32 -6.98 -31.31 27.31
C ARG A 32 -7.85 -30.05 27.16
N THR A 33 -8.09 -29.37 28.27
CA THR A 33 -8.90 -28.16 28.38
C THR A 33 -8.05 -26.90 28.56
N LEU A 34 -8.65 -25.72 28.50
CA LEU A 34 -7.95 -24.46 28.86
C LEU A 34 -7.50 -24.42 30.32
N ASN A 35 -8.21 -25.13 31.20
CA ASN A 35 -7.87 -25.18 32.63
C ASN A 35 -6.60 -26.01 32.83
N ASP A 36 -6.44 -27.09 32.06
CA ASP A 36 -5.21 -27.89 32.05
C ASP A 36 -4.00 -27.08 31.57
N LEU A 37 -4.21 -26.22 30.55
CA LEU A 37 -3.17 -25.31 30.05
C LEU A 37 -2.78 -24.28 31.13
N TYR A 38 -3.77 -23.71 31.82
CA TYR A 38 -3.56 -22.77 32.91
C TYR A 38 -2.77 -23.42 34.06
N ASP A 39 -3.17 -24.62 34.50
CA ASP A 39 -2.52 -25.31 35.61
C ASP A 39 -1.09 -25.72 35.26
N GLU A 40 -0.82 -26.09 34.00
CA GLU A 40 0.55 -26.36 33.52
C GLU A 40 1.40 -25.10 33.48
N ILE A 41 0.89 -23.98 32.94
CA ILE A 41 1.60 -22.69 32.94
C ILE A 41 1.88 -22.22 34.36
N ARG A 42 0.90 -22.33 35.27
CA ARG A 42 1.06 -21.96 36.67
C ARG A 42 2.11 -22.81 37.39
N ARG A 43 2.14 -24.12 37.11
CA ARG A 43 3.13 -25.05 37.65
C ARG A 43 4.55 -24.68 37.18
N ARG A 44 4.71 -24.46 35.87
CA ARG A 44 5.98 -24.06 35.24
C ARG A 44 6.45 -22.68 35.71
N TRP A 45 5.53 -21.73 35.86
CA TRP A 45 5.84 -20.40 36.41
C TRP A 45 6.45 -20.49 37.81
N LYS A 46 5.82 -21.25 38.72
CA LYS A 46 6.35 -21.45 40.09
C LYS A 46 7.74 -22.09 40.11
N ALA A 47 8.10 -22.82 39.06
CA ALA A 47 9.41 -23.44 38.94
C ALA A 47 10.49 -22.46 38.44
N VAL A 48 10.12 -21.44 37.67
CA VAL A 48 11.08 -20.49 37.06
C VAL A 48 11.18 -19.16 37.79
N THR A 49 10.30 -18.85 38.73
CA THR A 49 10.33 -17.59 39.49
C THR A 49 9.68 -17.67 40.86
N THR A 50 10.15 -16.84 41.80
CA THR A 50 9.57 -16.65 43.14
C THR A 50 8.44 -15.62 43.15
N LYS A 51 8.20 -14.93 42.03
CA LYS A 51 7.12 -13.95 41.91
C LYS A 51 5.75 -14.63 42.02
N PRO A 52 4.78 -13.99 42.70
CA PRO A 52 3.42 -14.51 42.73
C PRO A 52 2.89 -14.67 41.30
N PHE A 53 2.19 -15.77 41.04
CA PHE A 53 1.61 -16.02 39.72
C PHE A 53 0.67 -14.88 39.36
N PRO A 54 0.86 -14.20 38.22
CA PRO A 54 0.19 -12.93 37.94
C PRO A 54 -1.31 -13.06 37.68
N TRP A 55 -1.87 -14.28 37.61
CA TRP A 55 -3.26 -14.53 37.23
C TRP A 55 -4.08 -15.20 38.32
N ARG A 56 -5.26 -14.66 38.60
CA ARG A 56 -6.31 -15.34 39.38
C ARG A 56 -7.08 -16.29 38.46
N ARG A 57 -7.56 -17.42 39.01
CA ARG A 57 -8.26 -18.48 38.24
C ARG A 57 -9.45 -17.91 37.44
N ASP A 58 -10.23 -17.02 38.06
CA ASP A 58 -11.42 -16.41 37.45
C ASP A 58 -11.11 -15.43 36.29
N SER A 59 -9.84 -15.07 36.10
CA SER A 59 -9.38 -14.17 35.03
C SER A 59 -8.79 -14.91 33.81
N GLU A 60 -8.69 -16.23 33.85
CA GLU A 60 -7.96 -17.04 32.86
C GLU A 60 -8.53 -16.92 31.43
N ARG A 61 -9.85 -17.07 31.25
CA ARG A 61 -10.50 -16.97 29.93
C ARG A 61 -10.36 -15.57 29.37
N MET A 62 -10.44 -14.56 30.22
CA MET A 62 -10.24 -13.18 29.82
C MET A 62 -8.79 -12.94 29.40
N MET A 63 -7.81 -13.48 30.15
CA MET A 63 -6.39 -13.27 29.88
C MET A 63 -5.90 -14.04 28.66
N PHE A 64 -6.28 -15.31 28.51
CA PHE A 64 -6.07 -16.06 27.26
C PHE A 64 -6.82 -15.42 26.09
N GLY A 65 -8.02 -14.88 26.33
CA GLY A 65 -8.74 -14.10 25.34
C GLY A 65 -7.98 -12.84 24.91
N LYS A 66 -7.40 -12.10 25.85
CA LYS A 66 -6.57 -10.91 25.57
C LYS A 66 -5.26 -11.28 24.87
N TRP A 67 -4.61 -12.36 25.29
CA TRP A 67 -3.40 -12.88 24.67
C TRP A 67 -3.63 -13.38 23.24
N ARG A 68 -4.70 -14.17 23.02
CA ARG A 68 -5.17 -14.56 21.68
C ARG A 68 -5.44 -13.32 20.82
N LYS A 69 -6.05 -12.29 21.40
CA LYS A 69 -6.37 -11.02 20.72
C LYS A 69 -5.19 -10.06 20.56
N GLY A 70 -3.94 -10.50 20.74
CA GLY A 70 -2.78 -9.62 20.56
C GLY A 70 -2.59 -8.55 21.64
N MET A 71 -3.54 -8.39 22.57
CA MET A 71 -3.53 -7.39 23.65
C MET A 71 -2.66 -7.79 24.85
N GLY A 72 -1.70 -8.68 24.60
CA GLY A 72 -0.88 -9.34 25.59
C GLY A 72 0.53 -8.74 25.72
N GLN A 73 0.71 -7.44 25.51
CA GLN A 73 2.04 -6.81 25.57
C GLN A 73 2.75 -7.06 26.91
N GLN A 74 1.98 -7.21 27.99
CA GLN A 74 2.49 -7.62 29.31
C GLN A 74 3.19 -9.00 29.32
N PHE A 75 2.84 -9.93 28.43
CA PHE A 75 3.49 -11.25 28.35
C PHE A 75 4.81 -11.19 27.57
N ALA A 76 4.90 -10.28 26.60
CA ALA A 76 6.13 -10.07 25.84
C ALA A 76 7.20 -9.34 26.68
N ALA A 77 6.76 -8.48 27.61
CA ALA A 77 7.64 -7.75 28.52
C ALA A 77 8.10 -8.57 29.74
N ASP A 78 7.43 -9.69 30.06
CA ASP A 78 7.75 -10.56 31.19
C ASP A 78 8.47 -11.83 30.69
N GLU A 79 9.81 -11.75 30.61
CA GLU A 79 10.68 -12.79 30.06
C GLU A 79 10.44 -14.20 30.68
N PRO A 80 10.28 -14.35 32.02
CA PRO A 80 9.86 -15.62 32.63
C PRO A 80 8.55 -16.17 32.08
N MET A 81 7.56 -15.32 31.82
CA MET A 81 6.24 -15.76 31.33
C MET A 81 6.32 -16.19 29.87
N ARG A 82 7.09 -15.43 29.08
CA ARG A 82 7.39 -15.71 27.68
C ARG A 82 7.99 -17.11 27.52
N LYS A 83 9.03 -17.41 28.31
CA LYS A 83 9.70 -18.71 28.33
C LYS A 83 8.74 -19.85 28.70
N VAL A 84 7.94 -19.67 29.74
CA VAL A 84 6.94 -20.67 30.16
C VAL A 84 5.92 -20.94 29.05
N LEU A 85 5.43 -19.91 28.36
CA LEU A 85 4.45 -20.09 27.28
C LEU A 85 5.03 -20.84 26.07
N VAL A 86 6.27 -20.53 25.69
CA VAL A 86 7.03 -21.23 24.64
C VAL A 86 7.21 -22.70 24.99
N GLU A 87 7.66 -22.99 26.20
CA GLU A 87 7.89 -24.38 26.67
C GLU A 87 6.59 -25.19 26.74
N VAL A 88 5.51 -24.60 27.29
CA VAL A 88 4.25 -25.32 27.46
C VAL A 88 3.59 -25.60 26.12
N LEU A 89 3.66 -24.66 25.18
CA LEU A 89 3.01 -24.79 23.87
C LEU A 89 3.88 -25.48 22.83
N GLY A 90 5.16 -25.72 23.11
CA GLY A 90 6.08 -26.44 22.23
C GLY A 90 6.31 -25.74 20.89
N VAL A 91 6.29 -24.40 20.89
CA VAL A 91 6.44 -23.58 19.69
C VAL A 91 7.55 -22.56 19.88
N GLU A 92 8.23 -22.21 18.79
CA GLU A 92 9.33 -21.25 18.85
C GLU A 92 8.90 -19.89 19.38
N ASP A 93 9.82 -19.25 20.10
CA ASP A 93 9.61 -17.94 20.73
C ASP A 93 9.25 -16.85 19.70
N ALA A 94 9.93 -16.82 18.56
CA ALA A 94 9.63 -15.92 17.45
C ALA A 94 8.24 -16.17 16.82
N SER A 95 7.65 -17.35 17.01
CA SER A 95 6.31 -17.68 16.52
C SER A 95 5.19 -17.17 17.45
N LEU A 96 5.42 -17.16 18.78
CA LEU A 96 4.45 -16.64 19.76
C LEU A 96 4.59 -15.13 20.02
N PHE A 97 5.83 -14.65 19.95
CA PHE A 97 6.26 -13.30 20.26
C PHE A 97 7.24 -12.81 19.19
N PRO A 98 6.75 -12.58 17.95
CA PRO A 98 7.61 -12.10 16.89
C PRO A 98 8.23 -10.75 17.30
N PRO A 99 9.49 -10.48 16.95
CA PRO A 99 10.19 -9.27 17.37
C PRO A 99 9.40 -8.03 16.97
N GLU A 100 9.23 -7.09 17.90
CA GLU A 100 8.66 -5.78 17.57
C GLU A 100 9.58 -5.10 16.56
N VAL A 101 9.18 -5.06 15.29
CA VAL A 101 9.87 -4.29 14.26
C VAL A 101 9.52 -2.82 14.47
N LYS A 102 10.18 -2.18 15.44
CA LYS A 102 10.19 -0.72 15.62
C LYS A 102 11.27 -0.14 14.72
N GLY A 103 10.91 0.20 13.49
CA GLY A 103 11.81 0.86 12.56
C GLY A 103 11.07 1.88 11.69
N ASP A 104 11.43 3.15 11.84
CA ASP A 104 11.27 4.13 10.77
C ASP A 104 12.10 3.64 9.57
N GLY A 105 11.43 3.21 8.49
CA GLY A 105 12.07 2.69 7.27
C GLY A 105 11.56 1.34 6.75
N VAL A 106 10.56 0.74 7.39
CA VAL A 106 9.99 -0.56 6.97
C VAL A 106 8.78 -0.36 6.04
N HIS A 107 8.79 -1.04 4.88
CA HIS A 107 7.80 -0.84 3.82
C HIS A 107 6.80 -2.01 3.76
N PRO A 108 5.50 -1.78 4.06
CA PRO A 108 4.52 -2.86 4.03
C PRO A 108 4.24 -3.31 2.59
N MET A 109 4.26 -4.62 2.37
CA MET A 109 3.85 -5.25 1.12
C MET A 109 2.33 -5.40 1.08
N ARG A 110 1.66 -4.36 0.56
CA ARG A 110 0.20 -4.31 0.49
C ARG A 110 -0.32 -5.29 -0.55
N GLY A 111 -1.33 -6.07 -0.19
CA GLY A 111 -1.90 -7.09 -1.07
C GLY A 111 -1.09 -8.39 -1.12
N PHE A 112 -0.08 -8.55 -0.27
CA PHE A 112 0.53 -9.84 0.03
C PHE A 112 1.16 -9.81 1.44
N GLU A 113 0.32 -9.77 2.46
CA GLU A 113 0.74 -9.48 3.84
C GLU A 113 1.61 -10.58 4.45
N ALA A 114 1.46 -11.83 4.01
CA ALA A 114 2.25 -12.98 4.46
C ALA A 114 3.76 -12.81 4.20
N LEU A 115 4.12 -12.00 3.20
CA LEU A 115 5.49 -11.62 2.87
C LEU A 115 6.15 -10.75 3.95
N GLY A 116 5.34 -10.14 4.82
CA GLY A 116 5.80 -9.15 5.79
C GLY A 116 6.25 -7.86 5.10
N ALA A 117 6.76 -6.94 5.91
CA ALA A 117 7.28 -5.69 5.40
C ALA A 117 8.76 -5.84 4.99
N ILE A 118 9.17 -5.12 3.95
CA ILE A 118 10.56 -5.07 3.50
C ILE A 118 11.34 -4.18 4.46
N ASP A 119 12.44 -4.68 5.00
CA ASP A 119 13.47 -3.87 5.60
C ASP A 119 14.65 -3.72 4.62
N PRO A 120 14.81 -2.56 3.97
CA PRO A 120 15.86 -2.34 2.99
C PRO A 120 17.28 -2.36 3.60
N ARG A 121 17.42 -2.45 4.93
CA ARG A 121 18.71 -2.60 5.62
C ARG A 121 19.27 -4.02 5.58
N VAL A 122 18.39 -5.01 5.46
CA VAL A 122 18.75 -6.43 5.54
C VAL A 122 18.31 -7.22 4.31
N GLU A 123 17.37 -6.68 3.53
CA GLU A 123 16.85 -7.31 2.31
C GLU A 123 17.27 -6.51 1.06
N LYS A 124 17.77 -7.21 0.05
CA LYS A 124 17.99 -6.62 -1.27
C LYS A 124 16.65 -6.49 -2.00
N PRO A 125 16.23 -5.29 -2.40
CA PRO A 125 15.02 -5.12 -3.20
C PRO A 125 15.22 -5.72 -4.59
N CYS A 126 14.13 -6.16 -5.21
CA CYS A 126 14.13 -6.47 -6.64
C CYS A 126 14.68 -5.26 -7.43
N GLN A 127 15.49 -5.48 -8.47
CA GLN A 127 16.16 -4.40 -9.22
C GLN A 127 15.49 -4.07 -10.56
N ALA A 128 14.35 -4.69 -10.83
CA ALA A 128 13.89 -4.93 -12.19
C ALA A 128 13.12 -3.78 -12.87
N ALA A 129 13.19 -2.54 -12.36
CA ALA A 129 12.63 -1.43 -13.12
C ALA A 129 13.47 -1.13 -14.35
N THR A 130 12.88 -1.30 -15.52
CA THR A 130 13.34 -0.64 -16.73
C THR A 130 12.62 0.70 -16.91
N LEU A 131 13.41 1.77 -16.93
CA LEU A 131 12.99 3.12 -17.29
C LEU A 131 13.41 3.43 -18.72
N VAL A 132 12.56 4.15 -19.43
CA VAL A 132 12.90 4.67 -20.75
C VAL A 132 12.96 6.18 -20.68
N ARG A 133 14.07 6.75 -21.17
CA ARG A 133 14.22 8.21 -21.25
C ARG A 133 13.15 8.77 -22.18
N VAL A 134 12.43 9.77 -21.71
CA VAL A 134 11.61 10.61 -22.58
C VAL A 134 12.57 11.65 -23.13
N SER A 135 12.77 11.67 -24.45
CA SER A 135 13.51 12.76 -25.09
C SER A 135 12.91 14.07 -24.61
N GLY A 136 13.70 14.88 -23.91
CA GLY A 136 13.28 16.20 -23.48
C GLY A 136 12.89 17.02 -24.72
N PRO A 137 11.96 17.97 -24.59
CA PRO A 137 11.82 18.97 -25.62
C PRO A 137 13.16 19.72 -25.69
N GLY A 138 13.81 19.77 -26.85
CA GLY A 138 14.89 20.76 -27.07
C GLY A 138 16.22 20.32 -27.67
N ARG A 139 16.65 19.04 -27.66
CA ARG A 139 18.02 18.72 -28.16
C ARG A 139 18.20 17.74 -29.31
N ASP A 140 17.20 16.97 -29.73
CA ASP A 140 17.41 15.95 -30.77
C ASP A 140 16.47 16.10 -31.98
N ARG A 141 16.40 17.30 -32.57
CA ARG A 141 15.71 17.48 -33.88
C ARG A 141 16.41 16.75 -35.05
N TYR A 142 17.63 16.22 -34.85
CA TYR A 142 18.42 15.56 -35.90
C TYR A 142 18.85 14.12 -35.58
N ARG A 143 18.49 13.56 -34.43
CA ARG A 143 18.92 12.20 -34.06
C ARG A 143 17.83 11.18 -34.35
N ARG A 144 17.84 10.62 -35.55
CA ARG A 144 17.25 9.30 -35.80
C ARG A 144 18.11 8.26 -35.10
N SER A 145 17.65 7.72 -33.97
CA SER A 145 18.11 6.43 -33.46
C SER A 145 16.92 5.68 -32.84
N PRO A 146 16.73 4.39 -33.17
CA PRO A 146 15.65 3.57 -32.61
C PRO A 146 15.86 3.24 -31.12
N ASP A 147 17.06 3.46 -30.60
CA ASP A 147 17.45 3.01 -29.26
C ASP A 147 17.28 4.14 -28.25
N ARG A 148 16.05 4.29 -27.71
CA ARG A 148 15.87 5.10 -26.50
C ARG A 148 16.66 4.42 -25.37
N PRO A 149 17.55 5.14 -24.66
CA PRO A 149 18.34 4.52 -23.62
C PRO A 149 17.40 3.98 -22.54
N VAL A 150 17.46 2.66 -22.36
CA VAL A 150 16.83 1.95 -21.25
C VAL A 150 17.78 2.05 -20.08
N GLU A 151 17.28 2.50 -18.93
CA GLU A 151 18.08 2.71 -17.73
C GLU A 151 17.38 2.09 -16.52
N SER A 152 18.14 1.55 -15.59
CA SER A 152 17.58 1.07 -14.32
C SER A 152 17.37 2.24 -13.36
N LEU A 153 16.31 2.16 -12.53
CA LEU A 153 16.07 3.08 -11.40
C LEU A 153 17.29 3.22 -10.45
N LEU A 154 18.17 2.23 -10.42
CA LEU A 154 19.35 2.18 -9.54
C LEU A 154 20.67 2.57 -10.23
N SER A 155 20.60 2.97 -11.51
CA SER A 155 21.79 3.33 -12.27
C SER A 155 22.58 4.47 -11.62
N THR A 156 23.90 4.43 -11.76
CA THR A 156 24.77 5.53 -11.33
C THR A 156 24.45 6.84 -12.04
N LYS A 157 23.82 6.80 -13.21
CA LYS A 157 23.38 8.00 -13.95
C LYS A 157 22.23 8.72 -13.26
N LEU A 158 21.30 8.02 -12.61
CA LEU A 158 20.23 8.64 -11.81
C LEU A 158 20.72 9.12 -10.42
N ARG A 159 22.01 8.89 -10.12
CA ARG A 159 22.65 9.33 -8.86
C ARG A 159 23.14 10.78 -8.90
N ARG A 160 23.22 11.41 -10.06
CA ARG A 160 23.65 12.80 -10.23
C ARG A 160 22.82 13.49 -11.31
N GLY A 161 22.64 14.80 -11.20
CA GLY A 161 21.80 15.62 -12.05
C GLY A 161 20.35 15.69 -11.58
N ARG A 162 19.54 16.43 -12.34
CA ARG A 162 18.13 16.66 -12.04
C ARG A 162 17.28 15.70 -12.88
N HIS A 163 16.58 14.79 -12.21
CA HIS A 163 15.81 13.73 -12.84
C HIS A 163 14.38 13.73 -12.34
N TRP A 164 13.45 13.57 -13.27
CA TRP A 164 12.04 13.37 -12.97
C TRP A 164 11.61 12.01 -13.51
N VAL A 165 11.23 11.09 -12.63
CA VAL A 165 10.71 9.77 -13.03
C VAL A 165 9.20 9.78 -12.88
N VAL A 166 8.51 9.60 -14.01
CA VAL A 166 7.07 9.37 -14.08
C VAL A 166 6.84 7.87 -14.00
N ALA A 167 6.30 7.40 -12.87
CA ALA A 167 6.00 5.99 -12.64
C ALA A 167 4.56 5.79 -12.16
N PRO A 168 3.79 4.84 -12.71
CA PRO A 168 2.42 4.62 -12.28
C PRO A 168 2.35 4.22 -10.80
N ILE A 169 1.20 4.45 -10.18
CA ILE A 169 0.97 3.96 -8.82
C ILE A 169 1.18 2.46 -8.79
N GLY A 170 1.93 2.00 -7.80
CA GLY A 170 2.26 0.59 -7.67
C GLY A 170 3.54 0.15 -8.40
N ALA A 171 4.09 0.96 -9.31
CA ALA A 171 5.40 0.72 -9.95
C ALA A 171 6.53 0.56 -8.94
N GLY A 172 6.34 1.15 -7.77
CA GLY A 172 7.13 0.88 -6.59
C GLY A 172 6.98 1.99 -5.56
N ARG A 173 6.26 1.74 -4.45
CA ARG A 173 6.66 2.41 -3.19
C ARG A 173 8.12 2.07 -2.84
N THR A 174 8.70 1.09 -3.51
CA THR A 174 9.98 0.46 -3.24
C THR A 174 10.43 -0.30 -4.51
N LEU A 175 11.03 0.32 -5.53
CA LEU A 175 12.12 -0.42 -6.18
C LEU A 175 13.47 -0.08 -5.59
N THR A 176 13.48 1.05 -4.90
CA THR A 176 13.50 1.02 -3.45
C THR A 176 12.96 2.40 -2.97
N ALA A 177 12.77 2.75 -1.69
CA ALA A 177 12.74 4.19 -1.37
C ALA A 177 14.09 4.85 -1.77
N LEU A 178 15.14 4.05 -1.77
CA LEU A 178 16.46 4.23 -2.33
C LEU A 178 17.07 2.84 -2.39
N SER A 179 17.92 2.47 -3.33
CA SER A 179 19.03 1.62 -2.92
C SER A 179 19.68 2.33 -1.71
N CYS A 180 19.17 2.08 -0.49
CA CYS A 180 19.34 2.87 0.74
C CYS A 180 20.56 2.38 1.51
N GLU A 181 21.27 1.45 0.90
CA GLU A 181 22.71 1.31 0.98
C GLU A 181 23.37 2.68 0.69
N GLY A 182 23.81 3.42 1.71
CA GLY A 182 23.98 2.97 3.09
C GLY A 182 24.19 4.09 4.09
N HIS A 183 23.17 4.89 4.41
CA HIS A 183 23.36 6.00 5.36
C HIS A 183 22.09 6.39 6.13
N ALA A 184 21.74 5.59 7.15
CA ALA A 184 20.84 6.06 8.20
C ALA A 184 21.31 5.59 9.58
N ALA A 185 22.35 6.24 10.09
CA ALA A 185 22.44 6.55 11.51
C ALA A 185 23.20 7.87 11.65
N ALA A 186 22.48 8.94 11.99
CA ALA A 186 23.07 9.92 12.88
C ALA A 186 22.11 10.12 14.05
N PRO A 187 22.24 9.34 15.13
CA PRO A 187 21.91 9.83 16.46
C PRO A 187 23.10 10.70 16.93
N SER A 188 22.92 12.01 16.78
CA SER A 188 23.44 13.11 17.62
C SER A 188 24.95 13.34 17.88
N ALA A 189 25.93 12.50 17.50
CA ALA A 189 27.35 12.76 17.85
C ALA A 189 28.43 12.41 16.78
N VAL A 190 28.06 11.70 15.70
CA VAL A 190 29.05 11.16 14.73
C VAL A 190 29.52 12.20 13.69
N ALA A 191 28.75 13.26 13.46
CA ALA A 191 29.12 14.34 12.55
C ALA A 191 30.28 15.22 13.06
N GLU A 192 30.62 15.16 14.35
CA GLU A 192 31.80 15.85 14.91
C GLU A 192 33.07 14.98 14.85
N PHE A 193 32.97 13.65 14.92
CA PHE A 193 34.12 12.74 14.96
C PHE A 193 34.86 12.59 13.62
N PHE A 194 34.16 12.70 12.48
CA PHE A 194 34.79 12.61 11.14
C PHE A 194 35.50 13.90 10.68
N LYS A 195 35.45 14.96 11.50
CA LYS A 195 36.22 16.19 11.29
C LYS A 195 37.68 16.06 11.73
N ASP A 196 38.02 15.09 12.58
CA ASP A 196 39.34 15.02 13.23
C ASP A 196 40.29 13.98 12.62
N LEU A 197 39.82 13.06 11.77
CA LEU A 197 40.66 12.01 11.17
C LEU A 197 40.84 12.28 9.68
N GLY A 198 41.76 13.20 9.38
CA GLY A 198 42.25 13.41 8.02
C GLY A 198 42.77 12.10 7.42
N GLY A 199 42.05 11.56 6.43
CA GLY A 199 42.44 10.35 5.71
C GLY A 199 41.64 10.19 4.40
N PRO A 200 42.28 9.84 3.28
CA PRO A 200 41.63 9.72 1.99
C PRO A 200 41.05 8.30 1.83
N GLN A 201 39.79 8.07 2.22
CA GLN A 201 39.04 6.86 1.85
C GLN A 201 37.53 7.01 2.15
N LEU A 202 36.83 7.82 1.35
CA LEU A 202 35.38 7.74 1.22
C LEU A 202 35.01 7.67 -0.26
N GLN A 203 35.25 6.50 -0.87
CA GLN A 203 34.54 6.08 -2.09
C GLN A 203 33.18 5.43 -1.77
N GLN A 204 32.56 5.78 -0.64
CA GLN A 204 31.16 5.46 -0.36
C GLN A 204 30.38 6.77 -0.41
N GLY A 205 29.46 6.85 -1.37
CA GLY A 205 28.78 8.08 -1.76
C GLY A 205 28.05 8.77 -0.62
N VAL A 206 28.01 10.10 -0.67
CA VAL A 206 27.27 10.97 0.23
C VAL A 206 25.84 10.43 0.44
N PRO A 207 25.34 10.32 1.70
CA PRO A 207 23.96 9.96 2.00
C PRO A 207 22.98 10.73 1.12
N ARG A 208 21.94 10.09 0.58
CA ARG A 208 20.84 10.83 -0.03
C ARG A 208 19.77 11.14 0.99
N GLN A 209 19.25 12.37 1.02
CA GLN A 209 18.08 12.70 1.81
C GLN A 209 16.83 12.22 1.06
N VAL A 210 15.92 11.53 1.75
CA VAL A 210 14.65 11.08 1.13
C VAL A 210 13.47 11.70 1.83
N LEU A 211 12.63 12.36 1.03
CA LEU A 211 11.41 13.00 1.48
C LEU A 211 10.22 12.32 0.82
N SER A 212 9.29 11.82 1.64
CA SER A 212 7.99 11.37 1.17
C SER A 212 6.97 12.44 1.48
N LEU A 213 6.43 13.06 0.45
CA LEU A 213 5.48 14.16 0.54
C LEU A 213 4.15 13.77 -0.10
N ALA A 214 3.05 14.23 0.49
CA ALA A 214 1.71 14.04 -0.09
C ALA A 214 1.58 14.81 -1.41
N THR A 215 2.02 16.07 -1.41
CA THR A 215 2.10 16.98 -2.56
C THR A 215 3.47 17.65 -2.59
N LEU A 216 3.85 18.26 -3.72
CA LEU A 216 5.10 19.02 -3.77
C LEU A 216 5.10 20.14 -2.73
N ASP A 217 3.99 20.82 -2.47
CA ASP A 217 3.89 21.90 -1.47
C ASP A 217 4.46 21.56 -0.08
N GLY A 218 4.45 20.28 0.30
CA GLY A 218 5.08 19.80 1.54
C GLY A 218 6.59 20.07 1.63
N LEU A 219 7.28 20.26 0.49
CA LEU A 219 8.71 20.56 0.41
C LEU A 219 9.06 21.89 1.07
N ARG A 220 8.12 22.86 1.08
CA ARG A 220 8.30 24.16 1.75
C ARG A 220 8.28 24.06 3.27
N ALA A 221 7.51 23.10 3.78
CA ALA A 221 7.35 22.87 5.22
C ALA A 221 8.49 22.01 5.79
N THR A 222 9.18 21.23 4.95
CA THR A 222 10.40 20.53 5.34
C THR A 222 11.57 21.53 5.38
N ALA A 223 12.30 21.58 6.50
CA ALA A 223 13.47 22.45 6.78
C ALA A 223 14.43 22.63 5.57
N PRO A 224 15.19 23.73 5.47
CA PRO A 224 15.94 24.08 4.25
C PRO A 224 16.78 22.90 3.78
N LEU A 225 16.45 22.43 2.57
CA LEU A 225 17.20 21.40 1.85
C LEU A 225 18.67 21.81 1.86
N ARG A 226 19.55 20.93 2.34
CA ARG A 226 21.00 21.20 2.25
C ARG A 226 21.40 20.98 0.79
N PRO A 227 21.81 22.02 0.04
CA PRO A 227 22.09 21.91 -1.39
C PRO A 227 23.24 20.94 -1.71
N GLU A 228 24.05 20.59 -0.71
CA GLU A 228 25.21 19.70 -0.80
C GLU A 228 24.85 18.20 -0.72
N VAL A 229 23.59 17.86 -0.41
CA VAL A 229 23.15 16.48 -0.20
C VAL A 229 22.18 16.09 -1.32
N PRO A 230 22.49 15.06 -2.14
CA PRO A 230 21.59 14.66 -3.20
C PRO A 230 20.22 14.24 -2.65
N LEU A 231 19.15 14.67 -3.30
CA LEU A 231 17.79 14.61 -2.78
C LEU A 231 16.93 13.63 -3.58
N VAL A 232 16.19 12.77 -2.89
CA VAL A 232 15.11 11.97 -3.49
C VAL A 232 13.77 12.44 -2.95
N VAL A 233 12.90 12.93 -3.82
CA VAL A 233 11.56 13.40 -3.45
C VAL A 233 10.53 12.45 -4.02
N LYS A 234 9.78 11.78 -3.16
CA LYS A 234 8.61 11.00 -3.55
C LYS A 234 7.37 11.85 -3.35
N VAL A 235 6.59 12.01 -4.42
CA VAL A 235 5.35 12.80 -4.39
C VAL A 235 4.18 11.93 -4.81
N GLU A 236 3.15 11.87 -3.97
CA GLU A 236 1.97 11.03 -4.22
C GLU A 236 0.91 11.73 -5.09
N ARG A 237 0.79 13.05 -5.03
CA ARG A 237 -0.22 13.83 -5.78
C ARG A 237 0.35 15.18 -6.26
N PRO A 238 -0.15 15.73 -7.37
CA PRO A 238 0.10 17.14 -7.68
C PRO A 238 -0.62 18.02 -6.65
N GLY A 239 0.02 19.08 -6.19
CA GLY A 239 -0.55 20.16 -5.39
C GLY A 239 -0.93 21.38 -6.24
N GLU A 240 -1.68 22.30 -5.63
CA GLU A 240 -2.17 23.50 -6.31
C GLU A 240 -1.05 24.54 -6.53
N LYS A 241 -0.01 24.55 -5.69
CA LYS A 241 1.09 25.53 -5.73
C LYS A 241 2.42 24.91 -6.16
N ASP A 242 2.36 23.78 -6.86
CA ASP A 242 3.51 22.97 -7.27
C ASP A 242 4.55 23.75 -8.09
N VAL A 243 4.13 24.74 -8.88
CA VAL A 243 5.01 25.57 -9.73
C VAL A 243 6.10 26.24 -8.90
N ALA A 244 5.71 26.92 -7.82
CA ALA A 244 6.65 27.65 -6.98
C ALA A 244 7.39 26.71 -5.99
N THR A 245 7.09 25.42 -6.01
CA THR A 245 7.90 24.37 -5.38
C THR A 245 8.89 23.75 -6.37
N ALA A 246 8.54 23.65 -7.65
CA ALA A 246 9.46 23.25 -8.71
C ALA A 246 10.66 24.20 -8.81
N GLU A 247 10.48 25.50 -8.53
CA GLU A 247 11.58 26.48 -8.41
C GLU A 247 12.58 26.14 -7.31
N ILE A 248 12.12 25.56 -6.19
CA ILE A 248 13.00 25.12 -5.09
C ILE A 248 13.82 23.92 -5.53
N LEU A 249 13.18 22.96 -6.21
CA LEU A 249 13.85 21.78 -6.76
C LEU A 249 14.86 22.15 -7.86
N ALA A 250 14.54 23.16 -8.67
CA ALA A 250 15.43 23.66 -9.73
C ALA A 250 16.73 24.27 -9.20
N ARG A 251 16.78 24.71 -7.93
CA ARG A 251 17.99 25.25 -7.30
C ARG A 251 18.81 24.21 -6.56
N THR A 252 18.31 22.98 -6.46
CA THR A 252 19.00 21.90 -5.76
C THR A 252 19.80 21.10 -6.79
N ASP A 253 21.08 20.90 -6.51
CA ASP A 253 21.93 20.05 -7.32
C ASP A 253 21.70 18.57 -6.94
N ASP A 254 21.72 17.68 -7.93
CA ASP A 254 21.49 16.25 -7.76
C ASP A 254 20.13 15.86 -7.12
N VAL A 255 19.02 16.15 -7.81
CA VAL A 255 17.66 15.80 -7.37
C VAL A 255 17.04 14.70 -8.22
N LEU A 256 16.41 13.72 -7.58
CA LEU A 256 15.54 12.73 -8.20
C LEU A 256 14.11 12.87 -7.67
N VAL A 257 13.17 13.26 -8.53
CA VAL A 257 11.75 13.26 -8.21
C VAL A 257 11.11 11.98 -8.72
N LEU A 258 10.42 11.27 -7.83
CA LEU A 258 9.59 10.10 -8.14
C LEU A 258 8.12 10.51 -7.99
N ALA A 259 7.40 10.56 -9.11
CA ALA A 259 6.01 11.03 -9.14
C ALA A 259 5.14 10.17 -10.08
N THR A 260 3.84 10.16 -9.82
CA THR A 260 2.84 9.49 -10.67
C THR A 260 2.35 10.36 -11.83
N PHE A 261 2.85 11.59 -11.87
CA PHE A 261 2.47 12.64 -12.81
C PHE A 261 3.72 13.26 -13.45
N ALA A 262 3.52 13.90 -14.59
CA ALA A 262 4.57 14.65 -15.29
C ALA A 262 4.98 15.90 -14.48
N PRO A 263 6.17 16.47 -14.74
CA PRO A 263 6.58 17.71 -14.09
C PRO A 263 5.55 18.83 -14.28
N PRO A 264 5.25 19.64 -13.24
CA PRO A 264 4.22 20.66 -13.30
C PRO A 264 4.52 21.70 -14.40
N ARG A 265 3.47 22.06 -15.15
CA ARG A 265 3.42 23.13 -16.16
C ARG A 265 2.57 24.28 -15.61
N GLU A 266 2.98 25.52 -15.81
CA GLU A 266 2.04 26.63 -15.69
C GLU A 266 1.03 26.55 -16.84
N ARG A 267 -0.23 26.91 -16.57
CA ARG A 267 -1.31 26.80 -17.58
C ARG A 267 -1.06 27.68 -18.81
N ASP A 268 -0.31 28.77 -18.62
CA ASP A 268 -0.03 29.78 -19.65
C ASP A 268 1.38 29.62 -20.24
N GLU A 269 2.14 28.60 -19.83
CA GLU A 269 3.45 28.32 -20.43
C GLU A 269 3.28 27.89 -21.88
N THR A 270 3.99 28.57 -22.77
CA THR A 270 4.24 28.06 -24.11
C THR A 270 5.20 26.88 -24.01
N ASP A 271 5.21 26.01 -25.02
CA ASP A 271 6.15 24.88 -25.04
C ASP A 271 7.61 25.37 -24.93
N ASP A 272 7.94 26.56 -25.45
CA ASP A 272 9.29 27.14 -25.37
C ASP A 272 9.67 27.58 -23.94
N SER A 273 8.75 28.20 -23.20
CA SER A 273 9.02 28.64 -21.82
C SER A 273 9.08 27.46 -20.85
N TYR A 274 8.21 26.46 -21.04
CA TYR A 274 8.30 25.20 -20.29
C TYR A 274 9.61 24.48 -20.57
N THR A 275 10.00 24.38 -21.84
CA THR A 275 11.25 23.74 -22.24
C THR A 275 12.44 24.40 -21.56
N SER A 276 12.55 25.72 -21.64
CA SER A 276 13.64 26.50 -21.03
C SER A 276 13.78 26.25 -19.52
N ARG A 277 12.65 26.10 -18.80
CA ARG A 277 12.63 25.86 -17.34
C ARG A 277 13.12 24.45 -16.97
N TRP A 278 12.87 23.46 -17.83
CA TRP A 278 13.19 22.05 -17.59
C TRP A 278 14.37 21.55 -18.44
N GLU A 279 15.10 22.44 -19.13
CA GLU A 279 16.20 22.09 -20.04
C GLU A 279 17.30 21.25 -19.37
N GLU A 280 17.54 21.46 -18.07
CA GLU A 280 18.54 20.73 -17.28
C GLU A 280 17.99 19.42 -16.66
N TRP A 281 16.68 19.20 -16.75
CA TRP A 281 16.02 18.02 -16.19
C TRP A 281 15.91 16.90 -17.22
N THR A 282 16.25 15.69 -16.80
CA THR A 282 15.94 14.49 -17.58
C THR A 282 14.65 13.85 -17.08
N VAL A 283 13.68 13.71 -17.98
CA VAL A 283 12.41 13.03 -17.69
C VAL A 283 12.50 11.56 -18.11
N TRP A 284 12.18 10.66 -17.19
CA TRP A 284 12.14 9.22 -17.39
C TRP A 284 10.71 8.73 -17.23
N LYS A 285 10.33 7.71 -18.01
CA LYS A 285 9.04 7.03 -17.87
C LYS A 285 9.25 5.58 -17.53
N TRP A 286 8.43 5.09 -16.60
CA TRP A 286 8.27 3.66 -16.36
C TRP A 286 7.81 2.95 -17.64
N ARG A 287 8.60 1.98 -18.10
CA ARG A 287 8.24 1.14 -19.24
C ARG A 287 8.94 -0.21 -19.07
N PRO A 288 8.34 -1.09 -18.26
CA PRO A 288 9.01 -2.28 -17.81
C PRO A 288 8.93 -3.34 -18.94
N ASP A 289 9.97 -4.15 -19.09
CA ASP A 289 10.07 -5.18 -20.15
C ASP A 289 9.39 -6.52 -19.75
N HIS A 290 9.66 -7.64 -20.39
CA HIS A 290 9.15 -8.93 -19.88
C HIS A 290 10.00 -9.50 -18.73
N ALA A 291 11.27 -9.12 -18.66
CA ALA A 291 12.23 -9.68 -17.71
C ALA A 291 11.86 -9.31 -16.27
N TRP A 292 11.37 -8.08 -16.04
CA TRP A 292 11.07 -7.64 -14.69
C TRP A 292 10.02 -8.48 -13.96
N ARG A 293 9.01 -8.99 -14.67
CA ARG A 293 7.99 -9.83 -14.05
C ARG A 293 8.60 -11.09 -13.50
N ARG A 294 9.46 -11.74 -14.29
CA ARG A 294 10.13 -12.98 -13.90
C ARG A 294 11.04 -12.75 -12.71
N GLU A 295 11.83 -11.68 -12.75
CA GLU A 295 12.71 -11.28 -11.64
C GLU A 295 11.92 -10.94 -10.36
N PHE A 296 10.82 -10.19 -10.49
CA PHE A 296 9.98 -9.83 -9.36
C PHE A 296 9.29 -11.04 -8.74
N VAL A 297 8.70 -11.92 -9.57
CA VAL A 297 8.04 -13.14 -9.11
C VAL A 297 9.05 -14.08 -8.43
N ALA A 298 10.23 -14.27 -9.01
CA ALA A 298 11.30 -15.09 -8.42
C ALA A 298 11.75 -14.54 -7.06
N TRP A 299 11.97 -13.22 -6.97
CA TRP A 299 12.34 -12.55 -5.73
C TRP A 299 11.27 -12.71 -4.64
N ILE A 300 9.99 -12.61 -4.98
CA ILE A 300 8.89 -12.83 -4.03
C ILE A 300 8.86 -14.30 -3.58
N ALA A 301 9.00 -15.24 -4.50
CA ALA A 301 8.98 -16.67 -4.20
C ALA A 301 10.10 -17.07 -3.24
N GLU A 302 11.32 -16.58 -3.46
CA GLU A 302 12.46 -16.81 -2.59
C GLU A 302 12.20 -16.26 -1.18
N ARG A 303 11.70 -15.02 -1.07
CA ARG A 303 11.38 -14.41 0.22
C ARG A 303 10.27 -15.15 0.96
N ILE A 304 9.25 -15.64 0.27
CA ILE A 304 8.19 -16.44 0.88
C ILE A 304 8.75 -17.78 1.37
N ALA A 305 9.53 -18.48 0.56
CA ALA A 305 10.12 -19.77 0.93
C ALA A 305 10.99 -19.67 2.19
N GLN A 306 11.74 -18.58 2.35
CA GLN A 306 12.55 -18.32 3.55
C GLN A 306 11.70 -18.10 4.82
N ARG A 307 10.48 -17.56 4.69
CA ARG A 307 9.63 -17.19 5.83
C ARG A 307 8.57 -18.24 6.15
N LEU A 308 8.09 -18.93 5.12
CA LEU A 308 6.91 -19.80 5.14
C LEU A 308 7.22 -21.08 4.34
N PRO A 309 7.65 -22.16 5.02
CA PRO A 309 8.04 -23.40 4.35
C PRO A 309 6.86 -24.16 3.69
N HIS A 310 5.61 -23.77 3.96
CA HIS A 310 4.39 -24.40 3.43
C HIS A 310 3.68 -23.55 2.38
N SER A 311 4.43 -22.88 1.50
CA SER A 311 3.87 -22.06 0.43
C SER A 311 3.62 -22.87 -0.85
N GLU A 312 2.45 -22.72 -1.46
CA GLU A 312 2.13 -23.27 -2.80
C GLU A 312 2.66 -22.40 -3.96
N LEU A 313 3.27 -21.26 -3.64
CA LEU A 313 3.82 -20.34 -4.64
C LEU A 313 5.06 -20.93 -5.31
N VAL A 314 4.91 -21.34 -6.57
CA VAL A 314 6.01 -21.76 -7.47
C VAL A 314 6.22 -20.69 -8.53
N ALA A 315 7.41 -20.06 -8.53
CA ALA A 315 7.71 -18.92 -9.40
C ALA A 315 7.53 -19.23 -10.90
N ALA A 316 8.01 -20.39 -11.34
CA ALA A 316 7.93 -20.81 -12.74
C ALA A 316 6.47 -20.92 -13.22
N ASP A 317 5.59 -21.47 -12.39
CA ASP A 317 4.19 -21.67 -12.74
C ASP A 317 3.42 -20.34 -12.78
N VAL A 318 3.73 -19.41 -11.86
CA VAL A 318 3.16 -18.05 -11.87
C VAL A 318 3.60 -17.29 -13.12
N VAL A 319 4.88 -17.39 -13.50
CA VAL A 319 5.38 -16.77 -14.75
C VAL A 319 4.69 -17.37 -15.96
N ALA A 320 4.54 -18.69 -16.03
CA ALA A 320 3.82 -19.35 -17.11
C ALA A 320 2.35 -18.91 -17.19
N TRP A 321 1.70 -18.72 -16.04
CA TRP A 321 0.35 -18.16 -15.98
C TRP A 321 0.32 -16.70 -16.48
N LEU A 322 1.27 -15.85 -16.06
CA LEU A 322 1.36 -14.45 -16.53
C LEU A 322 1.59 -14.34 -18.04
N ASP A 323 2.46 -15.19 -18.58
CA ASP A 323 2.76 -15.22 -20.03
C ASP A 323 1.52 -15.63 -20.85
N ARG A 324 0.56 -16.37 -20.28
CA ARG A 324 -0.73 -16.68 -20.91
C ARG A 324 -1.79 -15.60 -20.67
N SER A 325 -1.93 -15.13 -19.43
CA SER A 325 -3.01 -14.25 -18.99
C SER A 325 -2.79 -12.77 -19.30
N ASP A 326 -1.54 -12.33 -19.47
CA ASP A 326 -1.18 -10.95 -19.81
C ASP A 326 0.12 -10.86 -20.65
N PRO A 327 0.11 -11.40 -21.89
CA PRO A 327 1.28 -11.47 -22.75
C PRO A 327 1.81 -10.11 -23.23
N LYS A 328 1.06 -9.02 -23.08
CA LYS A 328 1.45 -7.66 -23.54
C LYS A 328 1.92 -6.73 -22.43
N LEU A 329 1.86 -7.20 -21.19
CA LEU A 329 2.08 -6.43 -19.98
C LEU A 329 1.13 -5.27 -19.70
N GLU A 330 -0.12 -5.39 -20.13
CA GLU A 330 -1.10 -4.30 -20.01
C GLU A 330 -1.92 -4.43 -18.72
N ARG A 331 -2.20 -5.66 -18.24
CA ARG A 331 -3.07 -5.91 -17.08
C ARG A 331 -2.34 -5.76 -15.74
N TYR A 332 -1.16 -6.35 -15.63
CA TYR A 332 -0.35 -6.38 -14.41
C TYR A 332 0.94 -5.58 -14.58
N GLY A 333 0.79 -4.29 -14.91
CA GLY A 333 1.89 -3.43 -15.35
C GLY A 333 2.85 -2.98 -14.23
N THR A 334 2.53 -3.26 -12.97
CA THR A 334 3.32 -2.86 -11.81
C THR A 334 3.49 -3.95 -10.76
N PRO A 335 4.52 -3.88 -9.91
CA PRO A 335 4.67 -4.74 -8.74
C PRO A 335 3.41 -4.81 -7.85
N ALA A 336 2.76 -3.67 -7.57
CA ALA A 336 1.56 -3.68 -6.73
C ALA A 336 0.37 -4.38 -7.40
N ASP A 337 0.30 -4.39 -8.72
CA ASP A 337 -0.72 -5.15 -9.45
C ASP A 337 -0.50 -6.66 -9.32
N LEU A 338 0.77 -7.10 -9.22
CA LEU A 338 1.13 -8.51 -9.09
C LEU A 338 0.98 -9.05 -7.66
N LEU A 339 1.12 -8.21 -6.63
CA LEU A 339 1.09 -8.69 -5.24
C LEU A 339 -0.19 -9.46 -4.87
N PRO A 340 -1.41 -8.99 -5.18
CA PRO A 340 -2.65 -9.74 -4.92
C PRO A 340 -2.69 -11.09 -5.64
N ILE A 341 -2.11 -11.18 -6.83
CA ILE A 341 -2.04 -12.42 -7.62
C ILE A 341 -1.06 -13.40 -6.99
N LEU A 342 0.07 -12.89 -6.51
CA LEU A 342 1.07 -13.68 -5.81
C LEU A 342 0.54 -14.19 -4.47
N GLU A 343 -0.29 -13.41 -3.78
CA GLU A 343 -0.97 -13.87 -2.57
C GLU A 343 -1.93 -15.02 -2.86
N LEU A 344 -2.71 -14.95 -3.94
CA LEU A 344 -3.56 -16.07 -4.38
C LEU A 344 -2.73 -17.31 -4.76
N ALA A 345 -1.64 -17.11 -5.50
CA ALA A 345 -0.74 -18.19 -5.89
C ALA A 345 -0.11 -18.86 -4.66
N HIS A 346 0.20 -18.08 -3.62
CA HIS A 346 0.66 -18.61 -2.35
C HIS A 346 -0.39 -19.44 -1.61
N GLN A 347 -1.66 -19.03 -1.65
CA GLN A 347 -2.76 -19.71 -0.95
C GLN A 347 -3.24 -20.97 -1.68
N HIS A 348 -3.18 -20.99 -3.01
CA HIS A 348 -3.86 -22.01 -3.81
C HIS A 348 -2.97 -22.68 -4.87
N GLY A 349 -1.76 -22.18 -5.09
CA GLY A 349 -0.92 -22.59 -6.21
C GLY A 349 -1.32 -21.92 -7.53
N ALA A 350 -0.33 -21.69 -8.39
CA ALA A 350 -0.55 -21.10 -9.72
C ALA A 350 -1.49 -21.91 -10.65
N PRO A 351 -1.53 -23.26 -10.63
CA PRO A 351 -2.48 -24.02 -11.45
C PRO A 351 -3.95 -23.75 -11.15
N ASN A 352 -4.26 -23.24 -9.94
CA ASN A 352 -5.61 -22.91 -9.52
C ASN A 352 -5.96 -21.43 -9.67
N LEU A 353 -5.06 -20.62 -10.25
CA LEU A 353 -5.35 -19.23 -10.56
C LEU A 353 -6.33 -19.17 -11.74
N PRO A 354 -7.43 -18.42 -11.63
CA PRO A 354 -8.36 -18.29 -12.74
C PRO A 354 -7.72 -17.49 -13.88
N GLU A 355 -8.09 -17.75 -15.13
CA GLU A 355 -7.63 -16.94 -16.28
C GLU A 355 -8.11 -15.48 -16.18
N HIS A 356 -9.30 -15.29 -15.60
CA HIS A 356 -9.90 -14.00 -15.31
C HIS A 356 -10.28 -13.89 -13.85
N LEU A 357 -9.85 -12.82 -13.20
CA LEU A 357 -10.18 -12.57 -11.80
C LEU A 357 -11.65 -12.18 -11.67
N ASP A 358 -12.35 -12.79 -10.73
CA ASP A 358 -13.76 -12.55 -10.52
C ASP A 358 -14.03 -11.24 -9.74
N LEU A 359 -15.30 -10.81 -9.77
CA LEU A 359 -15.74 -9.61 -9.07
C LEU A 359 -15.59 -9.73 -7.54
N ASP A 360 -15.69 -10.94 -6.99
CA ASP A 360 -15.59 -11.14 -5.55
C ASP A 360 -14.14 -10.99 -5.06
N PHE A 361 -13.16 -11.35 -5.89
CA PHE A 361 -11.76 -11.02 -5.69
C PHE A 361 -11.53 -9.52 -5.75
N VAL A 362 -12.07 -8.83 -6.75
CA VAL A 362 -12.00 -7.35 -6.83
C VAL A 362 -12.58 -6.69 -5.57
N ARG A 363 -13.77 -7.13 -5.13
CA ARG A 363 -14.41 -6.62 -3.91
C ARG A 363 -13.53 -6.81 -2.68
N ARG A 364 -12.96 -8.01 -2.50
CA ARG A 364 -12.04 -8.30 -1.40
C ARG A 364 -10.77 -7.46 -1.46
N HIS A 365 -10.21 -7.28 -2.65
CA HIS A 365 -9.02 -6.44 -2.86
C HIS A 365 -9.28 -4.97 -2.49
N LEU A 366 -10.39 -4.39 -3.00
CA LEU A 366 -10.79 -3.03 -2.68
C LEU A 366 -11.11 -2.85 -1.19
N ALA A 367 -11.82 -3.81 -0.58
CA ALA A 367 -12.12 -3.79 0.85
C ALA A 367 -10.85 -3.82 1.71
N ARG A 368 -9.84 -4.64 1.34
CA ARG A 368 -8.55 -4.67 2.04
C ARG A 368 -7.79 -3.34 1.94
N ALA A 369 -7.89 -2.64 0.80
CA ALA A 369 -7.31 -1.31 0.67
C ALA A 369 -7.97 -0.30 1.65
N GLN A 370 -9.21 -0.55 2.08
CA GLN A 370 -10.02 0.30 2.97
C GLN A 370 -9.87 -0.03 4.46
N ASP A 371 -9.26 -1.16 4.83
CA ASP A 371 -9.14 -1.64 6.23
C ASP A 371 -8.44 -0.65 7.18
N ARG A 372 -7.72 0.33 6.64
CA ARG A 372 -6.97 1.36 7.40
C ARG A 372 -7.70 2.70 7.50
N ALA A 373 -8.92 2.78 6.98
CA ALA A 373 -9.73 3.98 7.11
C ALA A 373 -9.90 4.33 8.60
N ALA A 374 -10.00 5.63 8.90
CA ALA A 374 -10.19 6.09 10.26
C ALA A 374 -11.46 5.47 10.90
N PHE A 375 -11.55 5.47 12.22
CA PHE A 375 -12.74 5.02 12.95
C PHE A 375 -13.82 6.11 13.03
N ASP A 376 -13.74 7.10 12.16
CA ASP A 376 -14.73 8.16 11.97
C ASP A 376 -15.82 7.74 10.97
N ALA A 377 -16.79 8.63 10.74
CA ALA A 377 -17.90 8.42 9.83
C ALA A 377 -17.43 8.15 8.39
N ARG A 378 -16.46 8.93 7.91
CA ARG A 378 -15.85 8.76 6.57
C ARG A 378 -15.24 7.39 6.41
N GLY A 379 -14.47 6.93 7.38
CA GLY A 379 -13.87 5.61 7.34
C GLY A 379 -14.88 4.48 7.55
N HIS A 380 -15.98 4.70 8.26
CA HIS A 380 -17.09 3.76 8.33
C HIS A 380 -17.80 3.62 6.97
N TRP A 381 -18.13 4.72 6.30
CA TRP A 381 -18.68 4.69 4.94
C TRP A 381 -17.72 3.97 4.00
N LEU A 382 -16.43 4.31 4.05
CA LEU A 382 -15.42 3.72 3.19
C LEU A 382 -15.34 2.19 3.35
N ARG A 383 -15.41 1.66 4.58
CA ARG A 383 -15.42 0.21 4.85
C ARG A 383 -16.71 -0.50 4.45
N THR A 384 -17.84 0.20 4.41
CA THR A 384 -19.16 -0.39 4.15
C THR A 384 -19.58 -0.27 2.69
N GLN A 385 -19.29 0.86 2.04
CA GLN A 385 -19.73 1.19 0.69
C GLN A 385 -18.59 1.39 -0.30
N GLY A 386 -17.39 1.72 0.15
CA GLY A 386 -16.31 2.17 -0.74
C GLY A 386 -15.98 1.21 -1.88
N ALA A 387 -15.97 -0.11 -1.63
CA ALA A 387 -15.69 -1.11 -2.67
C ALA A 387 -16.82 -1.17 -3.71
N SER A 388 -18.08 -1.12 -3.25
CA SER A 388 -19.26 -1.07 -4.13
C SER A 388 -19.29 0.22 -4.93
N THR A 389 -19.02 1.37 -4.32
CA THR A 389 -18.94 2.68 -4.98
C THR A 389 -17.87 2.67 -6.08
N MET A 390 -16.68 2.12 -5.82
CA MET A 390 -15.61 2.02 -6.82
C MET A 390 -16.02 1.16 -8.02
N ILE A 391 -16.64 -0.01 -7.76
CA ILE A 391 -17.09 -0.91 -8.83
C ILE A 391 -18.16 -0.24 -9.69
N GLU A 392 -19.15 0.41 -9.06
CA GLU A 392 -20.20 1.10 -9.80
C GLU A 392 -19.67 2.33 -10.55
N LEU A 393 -18.70 3.06 -9.99
CA LEU A 393 -18.02 4.15 -10.69
C LEU A 393 -17.28 3.63 -11.93
N MET A 394 -16.56 2.49 -11.85
CA MET A 394 -15.92 1.86 -13.00
C MET A 394 -16.94 1.47 -14.08
N ARG A 395 -18.07 0.89 -13.68
CA ARG A 395 -19.14 0.51 -14.60
C ARG A 395 -19.81 1.73 -15.25
N ALA A 396 -20.06 2.79 -14.48
CA ALA A 396 -20.63 4.03 -14.97
C ALA A 396 -19.69 4.70 -15.98
N ALA A 397 -18.39 4.77 -15.66
CA ALA A 397 -17.38 5.30 -16.56
C ALA A 397 -17.26 4.49 -17.86
N TRP A 398 -17.32 3.16 -17.78
CA TRP A 398 -17.29 2.28 -18.96
C TRP A 398 -18.52 2.43 -19.87
N ARG A 399 -19.70 2.68 -19.27
CA ARG A 399 -20.96 2.89 -20.02
C ARG A 399 -21.06 4.28 -20.66
N ASP A 400 -20.27 5.26 -20.23
CA ASP A 400 -20.28 6.60 -20.82
C ASP A 400 -19.42 6.64 -22.10
N PRO A 401 -20.02 6.77 -23.30
CA PRO A 401 -19.28 6.75 -24.56
C PRO A 401 -18.31 7.93 -24.72
N ARG A 402 -18.41 8.95 -23.87
CA ARG A 402 -17.50 10.11 -23.87
C ARG A 402 -16.22 9.85 -23.09
N VAL A 403 -16.19 8.81 -22.25
CA VAL A 403 -15.04 8.47 -21.42
C VAL A 403 -14.15 7.48 -22.17
N GLN A 404 -12.92 7.89 -22.46
CA GLN A 404 -11.92 6.99 -23.03
C GLN A 404 -11.51 5.92 -22.02
N TRP A 405 -11.37 4.68 -22.49
CA TRP A 405 -10.92 3.56 -21.66
C TRP A 405 -9.41 3.32 -21.82
N PRO A 406 -8.65 3.08 -20.73
CA PRO A 406 -9.05 3.11 -19.32
C PRO A 406 -9.40 4.51 -18.81
N ALA A 407 -10.42 4.61 -17.97
CA ALA A 407 -11.01 5.88 -17.56
C ALA A 407 -10.03 6.78 -16.79
N ARG A 408 -9.98 8.05 -17.19
CA ARG A 408 -9.24 9.13 -16.51
C ARG A 408 -10.16 10.32 -16.28
N LEU A 409 -10.70 10.41 -15.08
CA LEU A 409 -11.78 11.33 -14.71
C LEU A 409 -11.27 12.48 -13.84
N THR A 410 -11.74 13.69 -14.10
CA THR A 410 -11.66 14.80 -13.13
C THR A 410 -12.49 14.50 -11.89
N GLU A 411 -12.30 15.27 -10.82
CA GLU A 411 -13.14 15.18 -9.62
C GLU A 411 -14.63 15.36 -9.95
N THR A 412 -14.95 16.36 -10.79
CA THR A 412 -16.32 16.64 -11.23
C THR A 412 -16.90 15.49 -12.06
N GLU A 413 -16.14 14.92 -12.99
CA GLU A 413 -16.58 13.77 -13.79
C GLU A 413 -16.80 12.54 -12.92
N ALA A 414 -15.88 12.25 -11.99
CA ALA A 414 -16.04 11.14 -11.05
C ALA A 414 -17.26 11.33 -10.15
N ALA A 415 -17.44 12.53 -9.58
CA ALA A 415 -18.59 12.88 -8.76
C ALA A 415 -19.92 12.74 -9.52
N ALA A 416 -19.96 13.11 -10.80
CA ALA A 416 -21.15 12.94 -11.64
C ALA A 416 -21.49 11.47 -11.94
N LEU A 417 -20.51 10.58 -11.87
CA LEU A 417 -20.66 9.15 -12.16
C LEU A 417 -20.88 8.29 -10.91
N ILE A 418 -20.70 8.83 -9.69
CA ILE A 418 -21.01 8.11 -8.46
C ILE A 418 -22.53 7.91 -8.35
N PRO A 419 -23.02 6.66 -8.26
CA PRO A 419 -24.45 6.41 -8.14
C PRO A 419 -24.97 6.92 -6.79
N PRO A 420 -26.11 7.64 -6.77
CA PRO A 420 -26.74 8.07 -5.52
C PRO A 420 -27.07 6.91 -4.58
N SER A 421 -27.32 5.71 -5.11
CA SER A 421 -27.60 4.49 -4.33
C SER A 421 -26.42 4.01 -3.48
N THR A 422 -25.21 4.49 -3.74
CA THR A 422 -24.01 4.16 -2.96
C THR A 422 -23.70 5.21 -1.89
N LEU A 423 -24.48 6.31 -1.86
CA LEU A 423 -24.42 7.35 -0.85
C LEU A 423 -25.57 7.13 0.16
N PRO A 424 -25.37 7.48 1.44
CA PRO A 424 -26.47 7.53 2.40
C PRO A 424 -27.53 8.53 1.91
N SER A 425 -28.79 8.11 1.88
CA SER A 425 -29.91 9.00 1.58
C SER A 425 -29.99 10.11 2.63
N ILE A 426 -30.01 11.37 2.16
CA ILE A 426 -30.13 12.56 3.03
C ILE A 426 -31.43 12.51 3.83
N ASP A 427 -32.50 11.98 3.24
CA ASP A 427 -33.81 11.85 3.87
C ASP A 427 -33.83 10.77 4.94
N ASP A 428 -33.25 9.60 4.65
CA ASP A 428 -33.15 8.50 5.62
C ASP A 428 -32.27 8.90 6.81
N ARG A 429 -31.19 9.66 6.56
CA ARG A 429 -30.36 10.23 7.62
C ARG A 429 -31.14 11.21 8.47
N HIS A 430 -31.90 12.13 7.88
CA HIS A 430 -32.70 13.09 8.64
C HIS A 430 -33.74 12.38 9.52
N ILE A 431 -34.37 11.32 9.00
CA ILE A 431 -35.31 10.50 9.76
C ILE A 431 -34.58 9.82 10.94
N GLU A 432 -33.41 9.24 10.70
CA GLU A 432 -32.65 8.53 11.73
C GLU A 432 -32.08 9.48 12.79
N VAL A 433 -31.56 10.66 12.40
CA VAL A 433 -31.11 11.70 13.35
C VAL A 433 -32.29 12.17 14.20
N LYS A 434 -33.47 12.42 13.61
CA LYS A 434 -34.67 12.77 14.38
C LYS A 434 -35.05 11.66 15.36
N ARG A 435 -34.96 10.39 14.95
CA ARG A 435 -35.20 9.22 15.81
C ARG A 435 -34.21 9.18 16.98
N LEU A 436 -32.93 9.38 16.72
CA LEU A 436 -31.87 9.34 17.74
C LEU A 436 -31.96 10.53 18.70
N VAL A 437 -32.24 11.74 18.22
CA VAL A 437 -32.52 12.91 19.06
C VAL A 437 -33.73 12.66 19.97
N THR A 438 -34.78 12.02 19.45
CA THR A 438 -35.94 11.60 20.27
C THR A 438 -35.57 10.51 21.29
N SER A 439 -34.58 9.68 21.00
CA SER A 439 -34.08 8.67 21.94
C SER A 439 -33.19 9.28 23.03
N LEU A 440 -32.43 10.35 22.73
CA LEU A 440 -31.64 11.12 23.70
C LEU A 440 -32.52 11.70 24.80
N THR A 441 -33.65 12.30 24.43
CA THR A 441 -34.60 12.88 25.40
C THR A 441 -35.22 11.83 26.32
N ARG A 442 -35.19 10.55 25.93
CA ARG A 442 -35.71 9.41 26.71
C ARG A 442 -34.62 8.60 27.42
N ALA A 443 -33.35 8.86 27.13
CA ALA A 443 -32.23 8.10 27.69
C ALA A 443 -31.98 8.47 29.16
N ARG A 444 -32.14 7.51 30.08
CA ARG A 444 -32.01 7.71 31.54
C ARG A 444 -30.60 7.52 32.10
N THR A 445 -29.63 7.14 31.26
CA THR A 445 -28.26 6.80 31.69
C THR A 445 -27.26 7.54 30.84
N GLU A 446 -26.21 8.09 31.45
CA GLU A 446 -25.12 8.80 30.78
C GLU A 446 -24.47 7.96 29.68
N LYS A 447 -24.31 6.65 29.90
CA LYS A 447 -23.76 5.74 28.89
C LYS A 447 -24.61 5.69 27.61
N LYS A 448 -25.93 5.55 27.72
CA LYS A 448 -26.84 5.58 26.55
C LYS A 448 -26.84 6.95 25.88
N GLN A 449 -26.80 8.04 26.65
CA GLN A 449 -26.70 9.38 26.09
C GLN A 449 -25.42 9.55 25.28
N ALA A 450 -24.27 9.16 25.83
CA ALA A 450 -22.99 9.20 25.14
C ALA A 450 -22.96 8.32 23.87
N ASP A 451 -23.51 7.10 23.94
CA ASP A 451 -23.60 6.20 22.79
C ASP A 451 -24.50 6.78 21.68
N THR A 452 -25.64 7.38 22.04
CA THR A 452 -26.54 8.03 21.08
C THR A 452 -25.97 9.32 20.51
N HIS A 453 -25.27 10.14 21.30
CA HIS A 453 -24.54 11.31 20.79
C HIS A 453 -23.50 10.89 19.75
N ARG A 454 -22.70 9.86 20.05
CA ARG A 454 -21.74 9.31 19.09
C ARG A 454 -22.41 8.84 17.79
N GLN A 455 -23.59 8.22 17.86
CA GLN A 455 -24.33 7.80 16.67
C GLN A 455 -24.84 8.98 15.83
N ILE A 456 -25.28 10.07 16.48
CA ILE A 456 -25.69 11.29 15.78
C ILE A 456 -24.50 11.95 15.09
N ASP A 457 -23.38 12.11 15.80
CA ASP A 457 -22.15 12.69 15.23
C ASP A 457 -21.67 11.86 14.02
N GLN A 458 -21.71 10.53 14.12
CA GLN A 458 -21.39 9.63 13.01
C GLN A 458 -22.30 9.79 11.78
N LEU A 459 -23.57 10.13 11.98
CA LEU A 459 -24.50 10.39 10.88
C LEU A 459 -24.28 11.77 10.28
N LEU A 460 -24.04 12.79 11.10
CA LEU A 460 -23.79 14.16 10.64
C LEU A 460 -22.49 14.26 9.82
N ASP A 461 -21.46 13.49 10.19
CA ASP A 461 -20.18 13.43 9.47
C ASP A 461 -20.18 12.40 8.32
N ALA A 462 -21.33 11.82 7.98
CA ALA A 462 -21.44 10.83 6.91
C ALA A 462 -21.26 11.48 5.52
N VAL A 463 -20.52 10.79 4.65
CA VAL A 463 -20.27 11.17 3.27
C VAL A 463 -21.58 11.16 2.48
N ASP A 464 -22.19 12.31 2.25
CA ASP A 464 -23.52 12.44 1.63
C ASP A 464 -23.50 13.12 0.25
N ARG A 465 -22.35 13.69 -0.14
CA ARG A 465 -22.16 14.36 -1.43
C ARG A 465 -21.21 13.55 -2.30
N PRO A 466 -21.47 13.43 -3.62
CA PRO A 466 -20.57 12.74 -4.53
C PRO A 466 -19.14 13.30 -4.52
N GLY A 467 -18.95 14.62 -4.40
CA GLY A 467 -17.61 15.22 -4.29
C GLY A 467 -16.86 14.80 -3.02
N GLU A 468 -17.55 14.70 -1.88
CA GLU A 468 -16.94 14.21 -0.65
C GLU A 468 -16.58 12.72 -0.77
N ALA A 469 -17.41 11.91 -1.44
CA ALA A 469 -17.09 10.53 -1.73
C ALA A 469 -15.84 10.40 -2.59
N VAL A 470 -15.69 11.23 -3.64
CA VAL A 470 -14.45 11.29 -4.43
C VAL A 470 -13.26 11.62 -3.54
N SER A 471 -13.35 12.66 -2.70
CA SER A 471 -12.27 13.04 -1.77
C SER A 471 -11.88 11.88 -0.84
N VAL A 472 -12.85 11.18 -0.25
CA VAL A 472 -12.59 10.03 0.63
C VAL A 472 -11.96 8.86 -0.14
N LEU A 473 -12.39 8.59 -1.38
CA LEU A 473 -11.80 7.56 -2.23
C LEU A 473 -10.36 7.91 -2.66
N VAL A 474 -10.07 9.19 -2.91
CA VAL A 474 -8.70 9.68 -3.18
C VAL A 474 -7.83 9.55 -1.93
N ASP A 475 -8.35 9.88 -0.75
CA ASP A 475 -7.63 9.76 0.51
C ASP A 475 -7.34 8.32 0.91
N ALA A 476 -8.25 7.41 0.57
CA ALA A 476 -8.05 5.97 0.66
C ALA A 476 -7.04 5.41 -0.35
N ALA A 477 -6.59 6.23 -1.32
CA ALA A 477 -5.83 5.81 -2.48
C ALA A 477 -6.52 4.71 -3.30
N LEU A 478 -7.86 4.79 -3.44
CA LEU A 478 -8.64 3.98 -4.37
C LEU A 478 -8.77 4.67 -5.73
N LEU A 479 -8.90 6.00 -5.69
CA LEU A 479 -8.75 6.86 -6.87
C LEU A 479 -7.32 7.39 -6.93
N HIS A 480 -6.73 7.31 -8.12
CA HIS A 480 -5.29 7.45 -8.33
C HIS A 480 -4.97 8.68 -9.17
N PRO A 481 -4.32 9.73 -8.64
CA PRO A 481 -4.00 10.91 -9.43
C PRO A 481 -3.01 10.57 -10.55
N VAL A 482 -3.36 10.96 -11.78
CA VAL A 482 -2.54 10.76 -13.00
C VAL A 482 -2.01 12.08 -13.59
N GLY A 483 -2.21 13.19 -12.88
CA GLY A 483 -1.83 14.54 -13.31
C GLY A 483 -2.97 15.26 -14.05
N GLY A 484 -2.83 16.58 -14.24
CA GLY A 484 -3.81 17.41 -14.95
C GLY A 484 -5.20 17.48 -14.28
N GLY A 485 -5.26 17.29 -12.96
CA GLY A 485 -6.53 17.26 -12.21
C GLY A 485 -7.38 16.02 -12.46
N ARG A 486 -6.81 14.94 -13.03
CA ARG A 486 -7.50 13.68 -13.33
C ARG A 486 -7.05 12.53 -12.44
N PHE A 487 -7.95 11.58 -12.26
CA PHE A 487 -7.82 10.36 -11.48
C PHE A 487 -8.06 9.14 -12.37
N SER A 488 -7.24 8.11 -12.19
CA SER A 488 -7.50 6.76 -12.67
C SER A 488 -8.34 5.99 -11.65
N LEU A 489 -9.21 5.12 -12.16
CA LEU A 489 -10.12 4.31 -11.35
C LEU A 489 -9.47 3.09 -10.69
N GLY A 490 -8.15 2.94 -10.72
CA GLY A 490 -7.45 1.79 -10.14
C GLY A 490 -6.59 1.06 -11.17
N ALA A 491 -6.03 -0.09 -10.77
CA ALA A 491 -5.28 -0.96 -11.66
C ALA A 491 -6.15 -1.45 -12.84
N HIS A 492 -5.53 -1.66 -14.00
CA HIS A 492 -6.25 -2.04 -15.22
C HIS A 492 -7.05 -3.34 -15.04
N TRP A 493 -6.45 -4.36 -14.43
CA TRP A 493 -7.13 -5.63 -14.16
C TRP A 493 -8.36 -5.48 -13.24
N VAL A 494 -8.34 -4.54 -12.29
CA VAL A 494 -9.49 -4.26 -11.41
C VAL A 494 -10.64 -3.69 -12.22
N GLN A 495 -10.32 -2.75 -13.10
CA GLN A 495 -11.30 -2.12 -13.99
C GLN A 495 -11.90 -3.14 -14.96
N GLU A 496 -11.08 -3.98 -15.61
CA GLU A 496 -11.53 -5.07 -16.50
C GLU A 496 -12.43 -6.08 -15.77
N ALA A 497 -12.02 -6.55 -14.59
CA ALA A 497 -12.80 -7.50 -13.82
C ALA A 497 -14.15 -6.91 -13.36
N ALA A 498 -14.19 -5.61 -13.02
CA ALA A 498 -15.42 -4.91 -12.65
C ALA A 498 -16.46 -4.84 -13.79
N ILE A 499 -16.00 -4.80 -15.05
CA ILE A 499 -16.84 -4.69 -16.25
C ILE A 499 -17.09 -6.03 -16.96
N SER A 500 -16.31 -7.07 -16.69
CA SER A 500 -16.37 -8.39 -17.36
C SER A 500 -17.75 -9.08 -17.31
N ARG A 501 -18.60 -8.75 -16.34
CA ARG A 501 -20.00 -9.27 -16.26
C ARG A 501 -21.04 -8.37 -16.92
N CYS A 502 -20.69 -7.16 -17.34
CA CYS A 502 -21.60 -6.30 -18.10
C CYS A 502 -21.78 -6.82 -19.54
N SER A 503 -20.75 -7.42 -20.12
CA SER A 503 -20.81 -8.01 -21.47
C SER A 503 -21.74 -9.22 -21.59
N ASP A 504 -22.02 -9.94 -20.50
CA ASP A 504 -23.01 -11.02 -20.50
C ASP A 504 -24.46 -10.50 -20.60
N ILE A 505 -24.69 -9.24 -20.23
CA ILE A 505 -25.99 -8.56 -20.33
C ILE A 505 -26.21 -7.99 -21.75
N ASP A 506 -25.13 -7.75 -22.52
CA ASP A 506 -25.19 -7.21 -23.88
C ASP A 506 -25.42 -8.27 -24.98
N SER A 507 -25.60 -9.55 -24.63
CA SER A 507 -26.16 -10.54 -25.57
C SER A 507 -27.60 -10.21 -26.02
N ARG A 508 -28.23 -9.18 -25.44
CA ARG A 508 -29.51 -8.60 -25.88
C ARG A 508 -29.40 -7.31 -26.71
N TRP A 509 -28.22 -6.69 -26.80
CA TRP A 509 -27.99 -5.48 -27.61
C TRP A 509 -26.91 -5.79 -28.64
N GLY A 510 -27.39 -6.14 -29.84
CA GLY A 510 -26.61 -6.78 -30.89
C GLY A 510 -25.29 -6.10 -31.26
N HIS A 511 -24.29 -6.95 -31.51
CA HIS A 511 -23.23 -6.78 -32.50
C HIS A 511 -22.80 -5.35 -32.86
N HIS A 512 -22.29 -4.59 -31.89
CA HIS A 512 -21.16 -3.70 -32.17
C HIS A 512 -19.87 -4.38 -31.75
N SER A 513 -19.38 -5.16 -32.72
CA SER A 513 -18.01 -5.60 -32.91
C SER A 513 -16.97 -4.77 -32.14
N CYS A 514 -16.55 -5.27 -30.97
CA CYS A 514 -15.21 -5.03 -30.43
C CYS A 514 -14.18 -5.79 -31.29
N ARG A 515 -14.07 -5.41 -32.57
CA ARG A 515 -12.83 -5.56 -33.33
C ARG A 515 -12.12 -4.23 -33.27
N LEU A 516 -11.26 -4.06 -32.27
CA LEU A 516 -10.12 -3.17 -32.42
C LEU A 516 -9.13 -3.91 -33.32
N GLU A 517 -9.40 -3.88 -34.62
CA GLU A 517 -8.43 -4.24 -35.64
C GLU A 517 -7.25 -3.28 -35.54
N CYS A 518 -6.07 -3.89 -35.39
CA CYS A 518 -4.82 -3.30 -35.80
C CYS A 518 -4.94 -2.88 -37.27
N SER A 519 -4.91 -1.57 -37.55
CA SER A 519 -4.43 -1.05 -38.82
C SER A 519 -3.88 0.36 -38.63
N ILE A 520 -2.69 0.51 -39.20
CA ILE A 520 -1.69 1.57 -39.07
C ILE A 520 -2.11 2.84 -39.81
N SER A 521 -1.75 4.00 -39.24
CA SER A 521 -1.15 5.15 -39.96
C SER A 521 -0.27 5.93 -38.99
#